data_AF-A0A920P157-F1
#
_entry.id   AF-A0A920P157-F1
#
_cell.length_a   1.000
_cell.length_b   1.000
_cell.length_c   1.000
_cell.angle_alpha   90.00
_cell.angle_beta   90.00
_cell.angle_gamma   90.00
#
_symmetry.space_group_name_H-M   'P 1'
#
loop_
_entity.id
_entity.type
_entity.pdbx_description
1 polymer ?
#
loop_
_entity_poly.entity_id
_entity_poly.type
_entity_poly.pdbx_seq_one_letter_code
_entity_poly.pdbx_strand_id
1 'polypeptide(L)' 'MEASIKDKKVIAIDTPKETEVNAGHTCIKGRYAFGFYDHPDRLKTP' A
#
# COMPACT_ATOMS: atom_id res chain seq x y z
N MET A 1 7.70 5.44 -0.13
CA MET A 1 6.32 4.96 -0.39
C MET A 1 5.37 5.93 0.28
N GLU A 2 4.26 6.23 -0.37
CA GLU A 2 3.20 7.14 0.08
C GLU A 2 1.84 6.47 -0.12
N ALA A 3 0.91 6.75 0.78
CA ALA A 3 -0.45 6.23 0.74
C ALA A 3 -1.45 7.37 0.50
N SER A 4 -2.30 7.22 -0.51
CA SER A 4 -3.43 8.12 -0.72
C SER A 4 -4.61 7.65 0.13
N ILE A 5 -5.16 8.55 0.95
CA ILE A 5 -6.25 8.25 1.89
C ILE A 5 -7.50 9.01 1.47
N LYS A 6 -8.63 8.31 1.42
CA LYS A 6 -9.96 8.87 1.22
C LYS A 6 -10.94 8.19 2.17
N ASP A 7 -11.79 8.97 2.84
CA ASP A 7 -12.80 8.43 3.79
C ASP A 7 -12.20 7.49 4.85
N LYS A 8 -11.00 7.83 5.36
CA LYS A 8 -10.20 7.02 6.29
C LYS A 8 -9.76 5.65 5.76
N LYS A 9 -9.82 5.42 4.44
CA LYS A 9 -9.35 4.21 3.77
C LYS A 9 -8.18 4.52 2.84
N VAL A 10 -7.23 3.58 2.74
CA VAL A 10 -6.15 3.65 1.75
C VAL A 10 -6.73 3.24 0.39
N ILE A 11 -6.56 4.09 -0.63
CA ILE A 11 -7.08 3.85 -1.98
C ILE A 11 -5.97 3.63 -3.02
N ALA A 12 -4.75 4.07 -2.72
CA ALA A 12 -3.59 3.87 -3.58
C ALA A 12 -2.31 3.90 -2.75
N ILE A 13 -1.31 3.18 -3.24
CA ILE A 13 0.05 3.20 -2.72
C ILE A 13 0.99 3.44 -3.89
N ASP A 14 1.85 4.44 -3.78
CA ASP A 14 2.93 4.67 -4.73
C ASP A 14 4.22 5.08 -4.03
N THR A 15 5.25 5.46 -4.80
CA THR A 15 6.53 5.92 -4.28
C THR A 15 6.82 7.31 -4.87
N PRO A 16 7.33 8.26 -4.06
CA PRO A 16 7.84 9.52 -4.58
C PRO A 16 8.86 9.27 -5.69
N LYS A 17 8.89 10.13 -6.71
CA LYS A 17 9.81 9.93 -7.86
C LYS A 17 11.28 9.87 -7.44
N GLU A 18 11.64 10.64 -6.41
CA GLU A 18 13.01 10.72 -5.90
C GLU A 18 13.16 9.79 -4.68
N THR A 19 13.41 8.50 -4.90
CA THR A 19 13.78 7.55 -3.84
C THR A 19 14.96 6.67 -4.24
N GLU A 20 15.94 6.54 -3.34
CA GLU A 20 17.20 5.81 -3.60
C GLU A 20 16.98 4.29 -3.75
N VAL A 21 16.15 3.71 -2.88
CA VAL A 21 16.04 2.25 -2.74
C VAL A 21 15.34 1.58 -3.94
N ASN A 22 14.41 2.30 -4.58
CA ASN A 22 13.58 1.74 -5.64
C ASN A 22 13.39 2.68 -6.84
N ALA A 23 14.20 3.74 -6.97
CA ALA A 23 14.16 4.71 -8.06
C ALA A 23 12.74 5.22 -8.36
N GLY A 24 11.96 5.49 -7.31
CA GLY A 24 10.57 5.92 -7.44
C GLY A 24 9.58 4.87 -7.93
N HIS A 25 9.95 3.59 -8.02
CA HIS A 25 9.06 2.54 -8.50
C HIS A 25 8.46 1.69 -7.39
N THR A 26 7.14 1.70 -7.29
CA THR A 26 6.41 0.72 -6.49
C THR A 26 6.18 -0.57 -7.27
N CYS A 27 6.59 -1.72 -6.72
CA CYS A 27 6.33 -3.02 -7.34
C CYS A 27 4.84 -3.40 -7.28
N ILE A 28 4.40 -4.38 -8.09
CA ILE A 28 2.99 -4.80 -8.16
C ILE A 28 2.44 -5.19 -6.78
N LYS A 29 3.24 -5.89 -5.97
CA LYS A 29 2.84 -6.30 -4.61
C LYS A 29 2.58 -5.09 -3.71
N GLY A 30 3.45 -4.08 -3.77
CA GLY A 30 3.30 -2.86 -2.98
C GLY A 30 2.08 -2.03 -3.38
N ARG A 31 1.80 -1.94 -4.70
CA ARG A 31 0.66 -1.16 -5.22
C ARG A 31 -0.69 -1.68 -4.73
N TYR A 32 -0.83 -2.99 -4.51
CA TYR A 32 -2.09 -3.63 -4.09
C TYR A 32 -2.09 -4.15 -2.65
N ALA A 33 -1.03 -3.90 -1.88
CA ALA A 33 -0.88 -4.41 -0.52
C ALA A 33 -2.01 -3.97 0.43
N PHE A 34 -2.58 -2.77 0.20
CA PHE A 34 -3.62 -2.21 1.06
C PHE A 34 -4.91 -3.04 1.10
N GLY A 35 -5.20 -3.83 0.05
CA GLY A 35 -6.37 -4.72 0.03
C GLY A 35 -6.30 -5.85 1.06
N PHE A 36 -5.11 -6.28 1.45
CA PHE A 36 -4.93 -7.36 2.43
C PHE A 36 -5.14 -6.88 3.88
N TYR A 37 -5.02 -5.58 4.14
CA TYR A 37 -5.20 -5.02 5.48
C TYR A 37 -6.64 -5.17 5.98
N ASP A 38 -7.64 -4.93 5.12
CA ASP A 38 -9.07 -4.99 5.46
C ASP A 38 -9.78 -6.20 4.83
N HIS A 39 -9.03 -7.27 4.51
CA HIS A 39 -9.58 -8.46 3.88
C HIS A 39 -10.46 -9.26 4.87
N PRO A 40 -11.64 -9.78 4.45
CA PRO A 40 -12.54 -10.53 5.33
C PRO A 40 -11.86 -11.75 5.98
N ASP A 41 -10.97 -12.43 5.24
CA ASP A 41 -10.28 -13.63 5.72
C ASP A 41 -9.04 -13.34 6.60
N ARG A 42 -8.74 -12.07 6.90
CA ARG A 42 -7.59 -11.73 7.73
C ARG A 42 -7.77 -12.31 9.14
N LEU A 43 -6.79 -13.08 9.60
CA LEU A 43 -6.76 -13.60 10.97
C LEU A 43 -6.76 -12.45 11.99
N LYS A 44 -7.68 -12.50 12.96
CA LYS A 44 -7.84 -11.48 14.02
C LYS A 44 -7.50 -12.00 15.41
N THR A 45 -7.26 -13.30 15.55
CA THR A 45 -6.91 -13.98 16.79
C THR A 45 -5.68 -14.86 16.56
N PRO A 46 -4.77 -14.96 17.54
CA PRO A 46 -3.67 -15.92 17.52
C PRO A 46 -4.13 -17.37 17.42
#